data_AF-A0A1Z9QJG6-F1
#
_entry.id   AF-A0A1Z9QJG6-F1
#
_cell.length_a   1.000
_cell.length_b   1.000
_cell.length_c   1.000
_cell.angle_alpha   90.00
_cell.angle_beta   90.00
_cell.angle_gamma   90.00
#
_symmetry.space_group_name_H-M   'P 1'
#
loop_
_entity.id
_entity.type
_entity.pdbx_description
1 polymer ?
#
loop_
_entity_poly.entity_id
_entity_poly.type
_entity_poly.pdbx_seq_one_letter_code
_entity_poly.pdbx_strand_id
1 'polypeptide(L)'
;MHIFDLAMAGLMACSIQFNVIAGDERMCFYQCKDSTKEFARTNKEYQCPNKLYVERKPLPFKEQDWKNNRWTKDQVEDMKDD
;
A
#
# COMPACT_ATOMS: atom_id res chain seq x y z
N MET A 1 -9.45 -26.56 -1.53
CA MET A 1 -9.47 -25.58 -2.63
C MET A 1 -9.99 -24.26 -2.07
N HIS A 2 -9.10 -23.32 -1.73
CA HIS A 2 -9.50 -22.04 -1.11
C HIS A 2 -10.01 -21.07 -2.18
N ILE A 3 -11.23 -20.57 -1.97
CA ILE A 3 -12.06 -19.81 -2.93
C ILE A 3 -11.73 -18.30 -2.87
N PHE A 4 -10.46 -17.90 -2.96
CA PHE A 4 -10.09 -16.47 -2.96
C PHE A 4 -9.52 -15.95 -4.28
N ASP A 5 -9.33 -16.79 -5.29
CA ASP A 5 -8.68 -16.38 -6.55
C ASP A 5 -9.65 -15.86 -7.64
N LEU A 6 -10.95 -15.81 -7.37
CA LEU A 6 -11.97 -15.61 -8.41
C LEU A 6 -12.66 -14.23 -8.35
N ALA A 7 -11.91 -13.13 -8.23
CA ALA A 7 -12.49 -11.78 -8.38
C ALA A 7 -11.50 -10.67 -8.75
N MET A 8 -10.22 -10.97 -9.01
CA MET A 8 -9.17 -9.94 -9.10
C MET A 8 -8.64 -9.73 -10.52
N ALA A 9 -9.33 -10.22 -11.54
CA ALA A 9 -9.03 -9.92 -12.93
C ALA A 9 -9.38 -8.43 -13.20
N GLY A 10 -8.44 -7.54 -12.90
CA GLY A 10 -8.61 -6.08 -13.02
C GLY A 10 -8.19 -5.29 -11.78
N LEU A 11 -7.90 -5.97 -10.66
CA LEU A 11 -7.45 -5.34 -9.42
C LEU A 11 -5.94 -5.45 -9.28
N MET A 12 -5.27 -4.33 -9.04
CA MET A 12 -3.84 -4.32 -8.78
C MET A 12 -3.57 -4.59 -7.30
N ALA A 13 -2.74 -5.59 -7.04
CA ALA A 13 -2.31 -5.93 -5.69
C ALA A 13 -1.15 -5.03 -5.24
N CYS A 14 -1.24 -4.53 -4.01
CA CYS A 14 -0.21 -3.80 -3.31
C CYS A 14 0.09 -4.45 -1.97
N SER A 15 1.36 -4.53 -1.61
CA SER A 15 1.84 -5.19 -0.39
C SER A 15 2.22 -4.15 0.64
N ILE A 16 1.85 -4.39 1.90
CA ILE A 16 2.26 -3.51 3.00
C ILE A 16 3.79 -3.47 3.11
N GLN A 17 4.34 -2.26 3.25
CA GLN A 17 5.76 -2.02 3.52
C GLN A 17 5.98 -1.58 4.96
N PHE A 18 5.20 -0.58 5.39
CA PHE A 18 5.30 0.00 6.72
C PHE A 18 3.91 0.19 7.30
N ASN A 19 3.81 0.14 8.62
CA ASN A 19 2.68 0.64 9.36
C ASN A 19 3.20 1.36 10.60
N VAL A 20 2.59 2.49 10.94
CA VAL A 20 2.89 3.24 12.15
C VAL A 20 1.60 3.67 12.81
N ILE A 21 1.65 3.89 14.11
CA ILE A 21 0.54 4.44 14.88
C ILE A 21 0.88 5.90 15.20
N ALA A 22 0.00 6.80 14.79
CA ALA A 22 0.09 8.23 15.04
C ALA A 22 -1.16 8.65 15.81
N GLY A 23 -1.00 8.90 17.12
CA GLY A 23 -2.13 9.18 18.00
C GLY A 23 -3.15 8.04 18.03
N ASP A 24 -4.37 8.32 17.57
CA ASP A 24 -5.48 7.35 17.52
C ASP A 24 -5.64 6.66 16.16
N GLU A 25 -4.81 7.01 15.18
CA GLU A 25 -4.83 6.44 13.84
C GLU A 25 -3.65 5.48 13.61
N ARG A 26 -3.89 4.45 12.80
CA ARG A 26 -2.88 3.59 12.21
C ARG A 26 -2.76 3.94 10.73
N MET A 27 -1.55 4.30 10.34
CA MET A 27 -1.18 4.58 8.97
C MET A 27 -0.58 3.33 8.32
N CYS A 28 -1.03 3.01 7.13
CA CYS A 28 -0.67 1.82 6.37
C CYS A 28 -0.07 2.24 5.02
N PHE A 29 1.19 1.86 4.79
CA PHE A 29 1.94 2.23 3.59
C PHE A 29 2.11 1.03 2.69
N TYR A 30 1.57 1.10 1.48
CA TYR A 30 1.52 0.00 0.52
C TYR A 30 2.40 0.28 -0.70
N GLN A 31 3.08 -0.76 -1.16
CA GLN A 31 3.82 -0.75 -2.42
C GLN A 31 3.12 -1.65 -3.43
N CYS A 32 2.75 -1.09 -4.57
CA CYS A 32 2.09 -1.81 -5.65
C CYS A 32 3.08 -2.49 -6.60
N LYS A 33 2.58 -3.49 -7.33
CA LYS A 33 3.35 -4.24 -8.33
C LYS A 33 3.83 -3.41 -9.52
N ASP A 34 3.27 -2.23 -9.74
CA ASP A 34 3.66 -1.29 -10.78
C ASP A 34 4.57 -0.18 -10.25
N SER A 35 5.21 -0.38 -9.10
CA SER A 35 6.07 0.56 -8.38
C SER A 35 5.37 1.79 -7.77
N THR A 36 4.06 1.94 -7.90
CA THR A 36 3.38 3.07 -7.23
C THR A 36 3.22 2.85 -5.73
N LYS A 37 3.03 3.95 -5.02
CA LYS A 37 2.72 4.00 -3.60
C LYS A 37 1.23 4.17 -3.38
N GLU A 38 0.69 3.44 -2.42
CA GLU A 38 -0.68 3.63 -1.94
C GLU A 38 -0.64 3.81 -0.41
N PHE A 39 -1.59 4.59 0.10
CA PHE A 39 -1.63 4.98 1.50
C PHE A 39 -3.05 4.84 2.04
N ALA A 40 -3.18 4.32 3.25
CA ALA A 40 -4.46 4.22 3.95
C ALA A 40 -4.30 4.59 5.42
N ARG A 41 -5.30 5.27 5.98
CA ARG A 41 -5.45 5.53 7.42
C ARG A 41 -6.63 4.73 7.95
N THR A 42 -6.49 4.20 9.16
CA THR A 42 -7.56 3.49 9.88
C THR A 42 -7.43 3.74 11.37
N ASN A 43 -8.42 3.35 12.19
CA ASN A 43 -8.29 3.49 13.64
C ASN A 43 -7.20 2.54 14.17
N LYS A 44 -6.52 2.93 15.25
CA LYS A 44 -5.43 2.15 15.86
C LYS A 44 -5.80 0.70 16.24
N GLU A 45 -7.09 0.45 16.47
CA GLU A 45 -7.65 -0.85 16.83
C GLU A 45 -7.66 -1.84 15.66
N TYR A 46 -7.73 -1.35 14.42
CA TYR A 46 -7.73 -2.17 13.23
C TYR A 46 -6.31 -2.46 12.73
N GLN A 47 -6.14 -3.63 12.13
CA GLN A 47 -4.86 -4.02 11.52
C GLN A 47 -4.86 -3.65 10.03
N CYS A 48 -3.70 -3.20 9.54
CA CYS A 48 -3.50 -3.05 8.10
C CYS A 48 -3.51 -4.43 7.43
N PRO A 49 -4.32 -4.66 6.38
CA PRO A 49 -4.24 -5.91 5.63
C PRO A 49 -2.86 -6.06 4.96
N ASN A 50 -2.36 -7.28 4.83
CA ASN A 50 -1.07 -7.54 4.18
C ASN A 50 -1.08 -7.19 2.67
N LYS A 51 -2.25 -7.34 2.03
CA LYS A 51 -2.48 -7.01 0.63
C LYS A 51 -3.65 -6.05 0.52
N LEU A 52 -3.44 -4.96 -0.21
CA LEU A 52 -4.47 -4.03 -0.65
C LEU A 52 -4.72 -4.27 -2.14
N TYR A 53 -5.98 -4.30 -2.56
CA TYR A 53 -6.35 -4.40 -3.96
C TYR A 53 -6.95 -3.08 -4.40
N VAL A 54 -6.38 -2.47 -5.44
CA VAL A 54 -6.83 -1.20 -5.98
C VAL A 54 -7.45 -1.39 -7.37
N GLU A 55 -8.56 -0.69 -7.63
CA GLU A 55 -9.33 -0.79 -8.88
C GLU A 55 -8.72 0.03 -10.01
N ARG A 56 -7.43 -0.19 -10.32
CA ARG A 56 -6.78 0.43 -11.47
C ARG A 56 -5.82 -0.52 -12.16
N LYS A 57 -5.60 -0.26 -13.45
CA LYS A 57 -4.61 -0.98 -14.24
C LYS A 57 -3.19 -0.62 -13.76
N PRO A 58 -2.26 -1.59 -13.74
CA PRO A 58 -0.88 -1.31 -13.44
C PRO A 58 -0.28 -0.38 -14.49
N LEU A 59 0.61 0.52 -14.05
CA LEU A 59 1.40 1.33 -14.98
C LEU A 59 2.20 0.44 -15.95
N PRO A 60 2.33 0.84 -17.23
CA PRO A 60 3.17 0.13 -18.19
C PRO A 60 4.63 0.16 -17.73
N PHE A 61 5.41 -0.89 -18.04
CA PHE A 61 6.77 -1.08 -17.52
C PHE A 61 7.70 0.13 -17.68
N LYS A 62 7.53 0.90 -18.76
CA LYS A 62 8.34 2.10 -19.04
C LYS A 62 8.09 3.25 -18.06
N GLU A 63 6.93 3.28 -17.41
CA GLU A 63 6.53 4.32 -16.45
C GLU A 63 6.76 3.89 -15.00
N GLN A 64 7.19 2.64 -14.78
CA GLN A 64 7.44 2.12 -13.44
C GLN A 64 8.79 2.60 -12.93
N ASP A 65 8.79 3.31 -11.80
CA ASP A 65 9.99 3.76 -11.12
C ASP A 65 10.25 2.94 -9.85
N TRP A 66 10.82 1.74 -10.05
CA TRP A 66 11.14 0.80 -8.98
C TRP A 66 12.19 1.29 -7.97
N LYS A 67 12.99 2.30 -8.35
CA LYS A 67 14.11 2.78 -7.53
C LYS A 67 13.71 3.97 -6.69
N ASN A 68 13.06 4.97 -7.30
CA ASN A 68 12.73 6.22 -6.61
C ASN A 68 11.33 6.19 -5.97
N ASN A 69 10.45 5.28 -6.38
CA ASN A 69 9.08 5.23 -5.88
C ASN A 69 8.85 4.21 -4.74
N ARG A 70 9.89 3.97 -3.93
CA ARG A 70 9.79 3.16 -2.70
C ARG A 70 9.53 4.02 -1.49
N TRP A 71 8.75 3.50 -0.54
CA TRP A 71 8.59 4.12 0.76
C TRP A 71 9.94 4.13 1.50
N THR A 72 10.36 5.30 1.97
CA THR A 72 11.49 5.44 2.89
C THR A 72 10.98 5.61 4.32
N LYS A 73 11.81 5.29 5.31
CA LYS A 73 11.45 5.50 6.71
C LYS A 73 11.23 6.98 7.01
N ASP A 74 12.09 7.85 6.48
CA ASP A 74 11.99 9.30 6.68
C ASP A 74 10.64 9.83 6.16
N GLN A 75 10.19 9.39 4.98
CA GLN A 75 8.87 9.74 4.44
C GLN A 75 7.71 9.27 5.33
N VAL A 76 7.85 8.10 5.97
CA VAL A 76 6.82 7.53 6.85
C VAL A 76 6.76 8.31 8.17
N GLU A 77 7.90 8.70 8.72
CA GLU A 77 7.96 9.51 9.94
C GLU A 77 7.45 10.93 9.68
N ASP A 78 7.80 11.57 8.56
CA ASP A 78 7.28 12.89 8.21
C ASP A 78 5.74 12.89 8.16
N MET A 79 5.14 11.85 7.57
CA MET A 79 3.67 11.72 7.47
C MET A 79 2.97 11.41 8.81
N LYS A 80 3.72 11.09 9.86
CA LYS A 80 3.19 10.85 11.22
C LYS A 80 2.90 12.16 11.95
N ASP A 81 3.65 13.22 11.63
CA ASP A 81 3.56 14.53 12.26
C ASP A 81 2.64 15.51 11.50
N ASP A 82 2.11 15.11 10.34
CA ASP A 82 1.06 15.78 9.52
C ASP A 82 -0.38 15.38 9.92
#